data_AF-A0A811AQT8-F1
#
_entry.id   AF-A0A811AQT8-F1
#
_cell.length_a   1.000
_cell.length_b   1.000
_cell.length_c   1.000
_cell.angle_alpha   90.00
_cell.angle_beta   90.00
_cell.angle_gamma   90.00
#
_symmetry.space_group_name_H-M   'P 1'
#
loop_
_entity.id
_entity.type
_entity.pdbx_description
1 polymer ?
#
loop_
_entity_poly.entity_id
_entity_poly.type
_entity_poly.pdbx_seq_one_letter_code
_entity_poly.pdbx_strand_id
1 'polypeptide(L)'
;MGTPGRYDPEAINVDIRPEKVAETESLKQYACRHFAERLPEMARNGELESCPDVHRTLAKAGLWMGIQHGHLVLHDGFDKQQTPVRADSVWPLMTLDYMQDLDGGWQPVPKDIFTQVIPGERFRGRNLGTQAVSDYEWYRIRMGTGPQGAIKRELFSDKESLWGYTTVQCESLIEDMIAGGNFSWQACHEMFARKGLMLQKQHHGLVIVDAFNHELTPVKASSIHPDLTLSVAEPQAGPFEIAGADIFERVKPECRYNPELAASDEVELGFRRDPVLRRERREARAAAREDLRARYLAWKEHWRKPDLRYGERLREIHAACRRRKAYIRVQFRDPQLRKLHYHIAEVQRMQALIRLKESVKEERLSLIAEGKWYPLSYRQWVEQQAVQGDRAALSQLRGWDYRDRRKDKRRTTNADRCVILCEPGGTPLYEDTGVLEARLQKDGSVRFRDRRNGELVCVDYGDRVVFYHHQDRNELVDKLNLIAPVLFDREPRMGFEPEGSYQQFNDVFAEMVARHNAAGITGSGHFVISRPDVDLHRQRSEQYYHEYIRQQKSISGGMAHLMLQFRIMSGRHHHRNVGMRSGY
;
A
#
# COMPACT_ATOMS: atom_id res chain seq x y z
N MET A 1 -11.18 -7.06 41.34
CA MET A 1 -12.03 -7.87 40.44
C MET A 1 -13.20 -6.99 40.01
N GLY A 2 -13.04 -6.20 38.95
CA GLY A 2 -14.08 -5.29 38.46
C GLY A 2 -14.89 -5.94 37.34
N THR A 3 -16.21 -5.83 37.41
CA THR A 3 -17.17 -6.33 36.42
C THR A 3 -17.02 -5.58 35.08
N PRO A 4 -16.96 -6.28 33.93
CA PRO A 4 -16.90 -5.63 32.63
C PRO A 4 -18.31 -5.23 32.18
N GLY A 5 -18.56 -3.92 32.03
CA GLY A 5 -19.79 -3.42 31.39
C GLY A 5 -20.54 -2.28 32.06
N ARG A 6 -19.99 -1.58 33.06
CA ARG A 6 -20.55 -0.28 33.50
C ARG A 6 -19.83 0.86 32.82
N TYR A 7 -20.59 1.75 32.19
CA TYR A 7 -20.13 3.09 31.82
C TYR A 7 -19.66 3.80 33.09
N ASP A 8 -18.45 4.35 33.03
CA ASP A 8 -17.86 5.12 34.11
C ASP A 8 -18.05 6.61 33.78
N PRO A 9 -18.94 7.33 34.50
CA PRO A 9 -19.19 8.75 34.24
C PRO A 9 -17.98 9.65 34.56
N GLU A 10 -16.95 9.12 35.23
CA GLU A 10 -15.67 9.80 35.43
C GLU A 10 -14.63 9.47 34.36
N ALA A 11 -14.97 8.69 33.32
CA ALA A 11 -14.09 8.44 32.18
C ALA A 11 -13.86 9.74 31.40
N ILE A 12 -12.87 10.50 31.85
CA ILE A 12 -12.30 11.68 31.19
C ILE A 12 -12.20 11.35 29.70
N ASN A 13 -12.78 12.22 28.86
CA ASN A 13 -12.56 12.21 27.41
C ASN A 13 -11.06 12.42 27.20
N VAL A 14 -10.30 11.32 27.16
CA VAL A 14 -8.86 11.40 27.01
C VAL A 14 -8.63 11.72 25.53
N ASP A 15 -8.33 12.99 25.23
CA ASP A 15 -7.89 13.43 23.90
C ASP A 15 -6.66 12.65 23.41
N ILE A 16 -5.95 12.03 24.36
CA ILE A 16 -4.75 11.24 24.15
C ILE A 16 -5.14 9.77 24.05
N ARG A 17 -4.76 9.15 22.92
CA ARG A 17 -4.93 7.72 22.67
C ARG A 17 -4.29 6.91 23.80
N PRO A 18 -5.05 6.04 24.50
CA PRO A 18 -4.49 5.25 25.58
C PRO A 18 -3.43 4.27 25.07
N GLU A 19 -2.45 3.98 25.93
CA GLU A 19 -1.45 2.95 25.69
C GLU A 19 -1.88 1.67 26.41
N LYS A 20 -1.81 0.54 25.72
CA LYS A 20 -2.02 -0.79 26.32
C LYS A 20 -0.68 -1.42 26.62
N VAL A 21 -0.63 -2.12 27.74
CA VAL A 21 0.49 -2.98 28.07
C VAL A 21 0.30 -4.29 27.29
N ALA A 22 1.17 -4.55 26.33
CA ALA A 22 1.17 -5.77 25.53
C ALA A 22 2.56 -6.40 25.55
N GLU A 23 2.66 -7.69 25.21
CA GLU A 23 3.95 -8.32 24.94
C GLU A 23 4.68 -7.50 23.86
N THR A 24 5.94 -7.12 24.13
CA THR A 24 6.75 -6.32 23.19
C THR A 24 6.91 -7.01 21.84
N GLU A 25 6.83 -8.33 21.83
CA GLU A 25 6.85 -9.16 20.63
C GLU A 25 6.05 -10.44 20.90
N SER A 26 5.01 -10.71 20.12
CA SER A 26 4.29 -11.98 20.16
C SER A 26 5.10 -13.11 19.51
N LEU A 27 4.84 -14.36 19.89
CA LEU A 27 5.51 -15.52 19.28
C LEU A 27 5.34 -15.55 17.76
N LYS A 28 4.21 -15.05 17.26
CA LYS A 28 3.94 -14.93 15.81
C LYS A 28 4.86 -13.90 15.16
N GLN A 29 5.02 -12.72 15.76
CA GLN A 29 5.92 -11.69 15.24
C GLN A 29 7.38 -12.17 15.25
N TYR A 30 7.80 -12.82 16.33
CA TYR A 30 9.11 -13.46 16.43
C TYR A 30 9.33 -14.50 15.33
N ALA A 31 8.39 -15.43 15.16
CA ALA A 31 8.47 -16.45 14.12
C ALA A 31 8.50 -15.85 12.71
N CYS A 32 7.65 -14.84 12.42
CA CYS A 32 7.66 -14.13 11.15
C CYS A 32 9.00 -13.43 10.90
N ARG A 33 9.57 -12.75 11.90
CA ARG A 33 10.87 -12.08 11.79
C ARG A 33 11.99 -13.05 11.43
N HIS A 34 11.96 -14.27 11.96
CA HIS A 34 13.01 -15.27 11.72
C HIS A 34 12.81 -16.11 10.46
N PHE A 35 11.57 -16.32 10.03
CA PHE A 35 11.26 -17.36 9.05
C PHE A 35 10.47 -16.90 7.83
N ALA A 36 9.82 -15.72 7.85
CA ALA A 36 8.97 -15.27 6.74
C ALA A 36 9.73 -15.07 5.42
N GLU A 37 11.02 -14.77 5.48
CA GLU A 37 11.90 -14.64 4.30
C GLU A 37 12.83 -15.84 4.15
N ARG A 38 13.42 -16.30 5.26
CA ARG A 38 14.41 -17.37 5.31
C ARG A 38 13.89 -18.72 4.82
N LEU A 39 12.69 -19.15 5.25
CA LEU A 39 12.14 -20.45 4.82
C LEU A 39 11.80 -20.45 3.30
N PRO A 40 11.13 -19.42 2.74
CA PRO A 40 10.95 -19.33 1.29
C PRO A 40 12.24 -19.23 0.47
N GLU A 41 13.30 -18.62 1.01
CA GLU A 41 14.60 -18.55 0.36
C GLU A 41 15.27 -19.92 0.34
N MET A 42 15.36 -20.59 1.48
CA MET A 42 15.90 -21.95 1.58
C MET A 42 15.12 -22.94 0.71
N ALA A 43 13.79 -22.83 0.66
CA ALA A 43 12.96 -23.65 -0.25
C ALA A 43 13.28 -23.38 -1.73
N ARG A 44 13.56 -22.14 -2.12
CA ARG A 44 13.94 -21.78 -3.50
C ARG A 44 15.34 -22.26 -3.87
N ASN A 45 16.24 -22.32 -2.89
CA ASN A 45 17.61 -22.80 -3.06
C ASN A 45 17.74 -24.33 -3.01
N GLY A 46 16.63 -25.05 -2.73
CA GLY A 46 16.67 -26.51 -2.54
C GLY A 46 17.34 -26.91 -1.22
N GLU A 47 17.38 -26.05 -0.22
CA GLU A 47 18.00 -26.33 1.08
C GLU A 47 17.02 -26.96 2.11
N LEU A 48 15.73 -27.05 1.75
CA LEU A 48 14.68 -27.70 2.54
C LEU A 48 14.21 -28.97 1.84
N GLU A 49 15.11 -29.94 1.65
CA GLU A 49 14.79 -31.22 0.98
C GLU A 49 14.06 -32.17 1.93
N SER A 50 14.31 -32.08 3.24
CA SER A 50 13.77 -33.00 4.24
C SER A 50 13.12 -32.30 5.44
N CYS A 51 12.17 -32.97 6.09
CA CYS A 51 11.53 -32.49 7.33
C CYS A 51 12.54 -32.19 8.47
N PRO A 52 13.60 -33.00 8.68
CA PRO A 52 14.70 -32.68 9.60
C PRO A 52 15.39 -31.32 9.36
N ASP A 53 15.52 -30.88 8.12
CA ASP A 53 16.18 -29.60 7.80
C ASP A 53 15.31 -28.39 8.20
N VAL A 54 13.99 -28.54 8.04
CA VAL A 54 13.01 -27.58 8.55
C VAL A 54 13.10 -27.50 10.08
N HIS A 55 13.11 -28.65 10.77
CA HIS A 55 13.23 -28.71 12.23
C HIS A 55 14.53 -28.08 12.75
N ARG A 56 15.66 -28.35 12.10
CA ARG A 56 16.96 -27.72 12.44
C ARG A 56 16.92 -26.21 12.25
N THR A 57 16.27 -25.74 11.18
CA THR A 57 16.13 -24.31 10.89
C THR A 57 15.27 -23.61 11.94
N LEU A 58 14.16 -24.22 12.34
CA LEU A 58 13.33 -23.72 13.44
C LEU A 58 14.08 -23.71 14.77
N ALA A 59 14.85 -24.76 15.05
CA ALA A 59 15.61 -24.90 16.28
C ALA A 59 16.70 -23.82 16.45
N LYS A 60 17.25 -23.27 15.36
CA LYS A 60 18.20 -22.15 15.40
C LYS A 60 17.60 -20.87 16.02
N ALA A 61 16.29 -20.69 15.94
CA ALA A 61 15.56 -19.60 16.62
C ALA A 61 14.85 -20.06 17.91
N GLY A 62 15.16 -21.26 18.40
CA GLY A 62 14.57 -21.80 19.62
C GLY A 62 13.13 -22.29 19.47
N LEU A 63 12.64 -22.48 18.24
CA LEU A 63 11.29 -22.96 17.96
C LEU A 63 11.30 -24.40 17.48
N TRP A 64 10.19 -25.10 17.64
CA TRP A 64 9.98 -26.41 17.06
C TRP A 64 8.56 -26.54 16.51
N MET A 65 8.36 -27.47 15.58
CA MET A 65 7.08 -27.66 14.90
C MET A 65 6.42 -28.97 15.31
N GLY A 66 5.12 -28.91 15.57
CA GLY A 66 4.29 -30.07 15.92
C GLY A 66 2.94 -30.03 15.22
N ILE A 67 2.16 -31.11 15.40
CA ILE A 67 0.79 -31.20 14.92
C ILE A 67 -0.16 -30.99 16.10
N GLN A 68 -1.09 -30.05 15.96
CA GLN A 68 -2.22 -29.88 16.87
C GLN A 68 -3.50 -29.74 16.07
N HIS A 69 -4.51 -30.55 16.41
CA HIS A 69 -5.83 -30.54 15.76
C HIS A 69 -5.78 -30.61 14.23
N GLY A 70 -4.85 -31.41 13.66
CA GLY A 70 -4.70 -31.56 12.21
C GLY A 70 -3.98 -30.41 11.51
N HIS A 71 -3.45 -29.44 12.25
CA HIS A 71 -2.67 -28.33 11.71
C HIS A 71 -1.23 -28.33 12.23
N LEU A 72 -0.29 -27.87 11.41
CA LEU A 72 1.07 -27.59 11.84
C LEU A 72 1.11 -26.33 12.68
N VAL A 73 1.76 -26.41 13.83
CA VAL A 73 1.93 -25.31 14.78
C VAL A 73 3.39 -25.21 15.23
N LEU A 74 3.83 -23.99 15.46
CA LEU A 74 5.13 -23.65 16.01
C LEU A 74 5.02 -23.42 17.51
N HIS A 75 5.93 -24.05 18.24
CA HIS A 75 6.06 -23.98 19.67
C HIS A 75 7.37 -23.30 20.06
N ASP A 76 7.37 -22.64 21.22
CA ASP A 76 8.60 -22.29 21.90
C ASP A 76 9.25 -23.56 22.47
N GLY A 77 10.55 -23.73 22.22
CA GLY A 77 11.34 -24.84 22.76
C GLY A 77 11.65 -24.74 24.25
N PHE A 78 11.50 -23.55 24.84
CA PHE A 78 11.92 -23.26 26.21
C PHE A 78 10.77 -22.90 27.15
N ASP A 79 9.66 -22.35 26.65
CA ASP A 79 8.43 -22.14 27.42
C ASP A 79 7.27 -23.00 26.90
N LYS A 80 6.93 -24.06 27.66
CA LYS A 80 5.82 -24.97 27.32
C LYS A 80 4.44 -24.34 27.54
N GLN A 81 4.35 -23.22 28.25
CA GLN A 81 3.09 -22.51 28.51
C GLN A 81 2.77 -21.51 27.40
N GLN A 82 3.71 -21.24 26.49
CA GLN A 82 3.48 -20.29 25.41
C GLN A 82 2.44 -20.83 24.42
N THR A 83 1.48 -19.96 24.05
CA THR A 83 0.45 -20.32 23.08
C THR A 83 1.09 -20.55 21.71
N PRO A 84 0.91 -21.73 21.10
CA PRO A 84 1.54 -22.05 19.82
C PRO A 84 0.92 -21.27 18.67
N VAL A 85 1.71 -21.02 17.64
CA VAL A 85 1.32 -20.23 16.48
C VAL A 85 1.13 -21.15 15.28
N ARG A 86 0.05 -20.94 14.51
CA ARG A 86 -0.15 -21.67 13.26
C ARG A 86 1.00 -21.46 12.28
N ALA A 87 1.58 -22.55 11.81
CA ALA A 87 2.73 -22.57 10.90
C ALA A 87 2.43 -21.83 9.58
N ASP A 88 1.26 -22.08 8.99
CA ASP A 88 0.81 -21.45 7.74
C ASP A 88 0.61 -19.92 7.84
N SER A 89 0.50 -19.39 9.06
CA SER A 89 0.43 -17.95 9.31
C SER A 89 1.79 -17.25 9.29
N VAL A 90 2.88 -18.02 9.38
CA VAL A 90 4.28 -17.57 9.32
C VAL A 90 4.83 -17.78 7.90
N TRP A 91 4.58 -18.94 7.32
CA TRP A 91 4.89 -19.24 5.93
C TRP A 91 3.76 -20.06 5.29
N PRO A 92 3.05 -19.56 4.26
CA PRO A 92 1.85 -20.22 3.73
C PRO A 92 2.02 -21.64 3.19
N LEU A 93 3.24 -22.02 2.80
CA LEU A 93 3.55 -23.39 2.36
C LEU A 93 3.89 -24.32 3.53
N MET A 94 3.97 -23.82 4.77
CA MET A 94 4.22 -24.64 5.95
C MET A 94 2.94 -25.36 6.40
N THR A 95 2.40 -26.19 5.49
CA THR A 95 1.23 -27.03 5.67
C THR A 95 1.64 -28.49 5.81
N LEU A 96 0.73 -29.31 6.36
CA LEU A 96 0.97 -30.74 6.51
C LEU A 96 1.26 -31.41 5.16
N ASP A 97 0.48 -31.04 4.13
CA ASP A 97 0.62 -31.57 2.77
C ASP A 97 2.01 -31.29 2.20
N TYR A 98 2.48 -30.05 2.32
CA TYR A 98 3.81 -29.68 1.86
C TYR A 98 4.92 -30.45 2.59
N MET A 99 4.78 -30.68 3.90
CA MET A 99 5.75 -31.46 4.66
C MET A 99 5.70 -32.96 4.34
N GLN A 100 4.57 -33.47 3.83
CA GLN A 100 4.46 -34.86 3.34
C GLN A 100 5.13 -35.05 1.99
N ASP A 101 5.16 -34.00 1.15
CA ASP A 101 5.79 -34.00 -0.16
C ASP A 101 7.33 -33.86 -0.10
N LEU A 102 7.90 -33.56 1.07
CA LEU A 102 9.36 -33.54 1.29
C LEU A 102 9.94 -34.96 1.31
N ASP A 103 11.24 -35.08 1.05
CA ASP A 103 11.93 -36.37 1.02
C ASP A 103 11.87 -37.04 2.40
N GLY A 104 11.29 -38.24 2.43
CA GLY A 104 11.06 -39.01 3.66
C GLY A 104 9.81 -38.61 4.45
N GLY A 105 8.96 -37.74 3.90
CA GLY A 105 7.65 -37.35 4.43
C GLY A 105 7.69 -36.62 5.78
N TRP A 106 6.52 -36.46 6.39
CA TRP A 106 6.42 -35.84 7.72
C TRP A 106 7.15 -36.67 8.79
N GLN A 107 8.06 -36.02 9.52
CA GLN A 107 8.76 -36.61 10.65
C GLN A 107 8.58 -35.72 11.90
N PRO A 108 8.31 -36.31 13.08
CA PRO A 108 8.22 -35.54 14.32
C PRO A 108 9.59 -34.94 14.69
N VAL A 109 9.58 -33.81 15.40
CA VAL A 109 10.83 -33.18 15.84
C VAL A 109 11.65 -34.14 16.73
N PRO A 110 12.97 -34.29 16.50
CA PRO A 110 13.82 -35.08 17.38
C PRO A 110 13.82 -34.53 18.81
N LYS A 111 13.75 -35.42 19.81
CA LYS A 111 13.70 -35.02 21.23
C LYS A 111 14.95 -34.27 21.70
N ASP A 112 16.05 -34.47 21.00
CA ASP A 112 17.38 -33.93 21.28
C ASP A 112 17.76 -32.77 20.33
N ILE A 113 16.80 -32.23 19.57
CA ILE A 113 17.07 -31.18 18.56
C ILE A 113 17.76 -29.94 19.15
N PHE A 114 17.40 -29.53 20.37
CA PHE A 114 18.00 -28.37 21.05
C PHE A 114 19.34 -28.68 21.74
N THR A 115 19.75 -29.95 21.78
CA THR A 115 21.12 -30.35 22.12
C THR A 115 22.01 -30.45 20.88
N GLN A 116 21.42 -30.73 19.71
CA GLN A 116 22.11 -30.74 18.42
C GLN A 116 22.30 -29.32 17.84
N VAL A 117 21.32 -28.43 18.07
CA VAL A 117 21.30 -27.07 17.55
C VAL A 117 21.18 -26.09 18.72
N ILE A 118 22.24 -25.32 18.97
CA ILE A 118 22.21 -24.24 19.97
C ILE A 118 21.47 -23.04 19.35
N PRO A 119 20.36 -22.58 19.94
CA PRO A 119 19.63 -21.42 19.42
C PRO A 119 20.50 -20.17 19.50
N GLY A 120 20.61 -19.44 18.39
CA GLY A 120 21.32 -18.15 18.35
C GLY A 120 20.54 -17.01 19.00
N GLU A 121 19.21 -17.09 18.95
CA GLU A 121 18.27 -16.20 19.61
C GLU A 121 17.14 -17.03 20.21
N ARG A 122 16.54 -16.55 21.31
CA ARG A 122 15.39 -17.19 21.97
C ARG A 122 14.27 -16.17 22.08
N PHE A 123 13.04 -16.65 21.94
CA PHE A 123 11.87 -15.84 22.21
C PHE A 123 11.87 -15.37 23.67
N ARG A 124 11.73 -14.07 23.90
CA ARG A 124 11.73 -13.44 25.24
C ARG A 124 10.36 -12.85 25.62
N GLY A 125 9.28 -13.39 25.07
CA GLY A 125 7.93 -12.80 24.99
C GLY A 125 7.15 -12.52 26.28
N ARG A 126 7.80 -12.14 27.37
CA ARG A 126 7.13 -11.59 28.57
C ARG A 126 7.56 -10.17 28.92
N ASN A 127 8.38 -9.53 28.09
CA ASN A 127 8.63 -8.11 28.27
C ASN A 127 7.34 -7.36 27.91
N LEU A 128 6.75 -6.73 28.91
CA LEU A 128 5.53 -5.94 28.77
C LEU A 128 5.96 -4.52 28.37
N GLY A 129 5.51 -4.07 27.20
CA GLY A 129 5.76 -2.73 26.69
C GLY A 129 4.46 -1.96 26.52
N THR A 130 4.52 -0.63 26.61
CA THR A 130 3.39 0.24 26.28
C THR A 130 3.29 0.42 24.77
N GLN A 131 2.15 0.08 24.20
CA GLN A 131 1.82 0.28 22.79
C GLN A 131 0.53 1.10 22.69
N ALA A 132 0.52 2.13 21.85
CA ALA A 132 -0.70 2.88 21.56
C ALA A 132 -1.81 1.95 21.02
N VAL A 133 -3.02 2.12 21.55
CA VAL A 133 -4.18 1.31 21.17
C VAL A 133 -4.54 1.53 19.68
N SER A 134 -4.92 0.47 18.95
CA SER A 134 -5.26 0.60 17.52
C SER A 134 -6.50 1.47 17.28
N ASP A 135 -6.68 2.03 16.09
CA ASP A 135 -7.85 2.88 15.75
C ASP A 135 -9.19 2.18 16.07
N TYR A 136 -9.24 0.88 15.81
CA TYR A 136 -10.41 0.05 16.09
C TYR A 136 -10.65 -0.17 17.58
N GLU A 137 -9.59 -0.41 18.35
CA GLU A 137 -9.68 -0.57 19.80
C GLU A 137 -9.97 0.77 20.50
N TRP A 138 -9.40 1.88 20.01
CA TRP A 138 -9.63 3.22 20.54
C TRP A 138 -11.06 3.69 20.26
N TYR A 139 -11.59 3.33 19.09
CA TYR A 139 -13.02 3.51 18.80
C TYR A 139 -13.89 2.66 19.73
N ARG A 140 -13.53 1.39 19.96
CA ARG A 140 -14.27 0.49 20.86
C ARG A 140 -14.25 0.94 22.32
N ILE A 141 -13.14 1.53 22.79
CA ILE A 141 -13.03 2.07 24.16
C ILE A 141 -13.99 3.25 24.36
N ARG A 142 -14.23 4.07 23.33
CA ARG A 142 -15.08 5.28 23.43
C ARG A 142 -16.55 5.04 23.09
N MET A 143 -16.85 4.19 22.11
CA MET A 143 -18.24 3.92 21.64
C MET A 143 -18.78 2.56 22.13
N GLY A 144 -18.01 1.80 22.92
CA GLY A 144 -18.39 0.48 23.40
C GLY A 144 -18.31 -0.65 22.36
N THR A 145 -18.82 -1.82 22.74
CA THR A 145 -18.84 -3.05 21.92
C THR A 145 -20.01 -3.06 20.92
N GLY A 146 -19.86 -2.30 19.83
CA GLY A 146 -20.83 -2.26 18.73
C GLY A 146 -20.71 -3.39 17.68
N PRO A 147 -21.71 -3.55 16.79
CA PRO A 147 -21.65 -4.48 15.67
C PRO A 147 -20.44 -4.22 14.76
N GLN A 148 -19.61 -5.25 14.53
CA GLN A 148 -18.32 -5.09 13.83
C GLN A 148 -18.48 -4.51 12.40
N GLY A 149 -19.59 -4.81 11.72
CA GLY A 149 -19.89 -4.27 10.39
C GLY A 149 -20.20 -2.77 10.41
N ALA A 150 -20.93 -2.29 11.42
CA ALA A 150 -21.26 -0.89 11.62
C ALA A 150 -20.00 -0.07 11.93
N ILE A 151 -19.18 -0.54 12.87
CA ILE A 151 -17.90 0.09 13.25
C ILE A 151 -16.96 0.21 12.05
N LYS A 152 -16.78 -0.88 11.29
CA LYS A 152 -15.94 -0.86 10.09
C LYS A 152 -16.50 0.11 9.04
N ARG A 153 -17.82 0.13 8.85
CA ARG A 153 -18.46 1.04 7.89
C ARG A 153 -18.20 2.51 8.27
N GLU A 154 -18.39 2.88 9.53
CA GLU A 154 -18.10 4.24 9.97
C GLU A 154 -16.62 4.60 9.81
N LEU A 155 -15.72 3.68 10.19
CA LEU A 155 -14.27 3.89 10.10
C LEU A 155 -13.77 4.03 8.66
N PHE A 156 -14.41 3.37 7.69
CA PHE A 156 -13.91 3.29 6.31
C PHE A 156 -14.75 4.04 5.27
N SER A 157 -16.00 4.45 5.57
CA SER A 157 -16.92 5.03 4.57
C SER A 157 -17.35 6.49 4.83
N ASP A 158 -16.93 7.10 5.94
CA ASP A 158 -17.32 8.47 6.36
C ASP A 158 -18.83 8.70 6.41
N LYS A 159 -19.62 7.64 6.45
CA LYS A 159 -21.05 7.66 6.67
C LYS A 159 -21.30 7.15 8.07
N GLU A 160 -22.03 7.91 8.88
CA GLU A 160 -22.56 7.43 10.15
C GLU A 160 -23.38 6.15 9.87
N SER A 161 -23.27 5.16 10.74
CA SER A 161 -24.15 3.99 10.66
C SER A 161 -25.39 4.23 11.50
N LEU A 162 -26.47 3.51 11.19
CA LEU A 162 -27.69 3.54 11.98
C LEU A 162 -27.40 3.21 13.46
N TRP A 163 -26.42 2.35 13.73
CA TRP A 163 -25.99 2.04 15.09
C TRP A 163 -25.35 3.25 15.77
N GLY A 164 -24.35 3.90 15.14
CA GLY A 164 -23.70 5.08 15.70
C GLY A 164 -24.66 6.23 15.96
N TYR A 165 -25.57 6.51 15.03
CA TYR A 165 -26.64 7.50 15.20
C TYR A 165 -27.51 7.19 16.43
N THR A 166 -27.96 5.94 16.53
CA THR A 166 -28.89 5.55 17.60
C THR A 166 -28.20 5.53 18.97
N THR A 167 -26.93 5.12 19.04
CA THR A 167 -26.14 5.19 20.28
C THR A 167 -26.02 6.63 20.77
N VAL A 168 -25.56 7.54 19.91
CA VAL A 168 -25.37 8.95 20.29
C VAL A 168 -26.68 9.63 20.68
N GLN A 169 -27.78 9.34 19.97
CA GLN A 169 -29.04 10.06 20.14
C GLN A 169 -30.00 9.44 21.16
N CYS A 170 -29.86 8.16 21.50
CA CYS A 170 -30.84 7.44 22.31
C CYS A 170 -30.27 6.76 23.56
N GLU A 171 -28.97 6.45 23.64
CA GLU A 171 -28.43 5.66 24.77
C GLU A 171 -28.67 6.33 26.13
N SER A 172 -28.31 7.61 26.27
CA SER A 172 -28.52 8.38 27.51
C SER A 172 -30.01 8.53 27.87
N LEU A 173 -30.87 8.75 26.87
CA LEU A 173 -32.31 8.88 27.07
C LEU A 173 -32.95 7.58 27.56
N ILE A 174 -32.44 6.43 27.09
CA ILE A 174 -32.91 5.11 27.53
C ILE A 174 -32.43 4.84 28.96
N GLU A 175 -31.16 5.15 29.26
CA GLU A 175 -30.60 4.99 30.60
C GLU A 175 -31.36 5.84 31.62
N ASP A 176 -31.63 7.11 31.31
CA ASP A 176 -32.43 8.01 32.15
C ASP A 176 -33.87 7.50 32.35
N MET A 177 -34.49 6.96 31.29
CA MET A 177 -35.85 6.40 31.37
C MET A 177 -35.91 5.17 32.26
N ILE A 178 -34.90 4.31 32.20
CA ILE A 178 -34.80 3.07 33.00
C ILE A 178 -34.44 3.41 34.45
N ALA A 179 -33.41 4.22 34.67
CA ALA A 179 -32.96 4.65 36.00
C ALA A 179 -34.03 5.46 36.73
N GLY A 180 -34.80 6.28 36.00
CA GLY A 180 -35.92 7.05 36.52
C GLY A 180 -37.20 6.24 36.77
N GLY A 181 -37.23 4.93 36.42
CA GLY A 181 -38.39 4.06 36.63
C GLY A 181 -39.61 4.37 35.75
N ASN A 182 -39.45 5.20 34.72
CA ASN A 182 -40.52 5.64 33.81
C ASN A 182 -40.58 4.82 32.51
N PHE A 183 -39.92 3.66 32.50
CA PHE A 183 -39.83 2.80 31.33
C PHE A 183 -41.19 2.14 31.02
N SER A 184 -41.78 2.51 29.88
CA SER A 184 -42.97 1.88 29.31
C SER A 184 -42.78 1.72 27.80
N TRP A 185 -43.45 0.74 27.18
CA TRP A 185 -43.37 0.54 25.73
C TRP A 185 -43.81 1.79 24.96
N GLN A 186 -44.86 2.46 25.41
CA GLN A 186 -45.33 3.69 24.80
C GLN A 186 -44.29 4.81 24.88
N ALA A 187 -43.70 5.06 26.05
CA ALA A 187 -42.68 6.10 26.20
C ALA A 187 -41.42 5.82 25.36
N CYS A 188 -41.02 4.54 25.30
CA CYS A 188 -39.90 4.07 24.50
C CYS A 188 -40.15 4.27 22.99
N HIS A 189 -41.34 3.90 22.51
CA HIS A 189 -41.73 4.13 21.11
C HIS A 189 -41.82 5.61 20.76
N GLU A 190 -42.37 6.44 21.63
CA GLU A 190 -42.45 7.89 21.42
C GLU A 190 -41.06 8.54 21.38
N MET A 191 -40.12 8.10 22.24
CA MET A 191 -38.73 8.54 22.22
C MET A 191 -38.03 8.18 20.90
N PHE A 192 -38.14 6.93 20.44
CA PHE A 192 -37.59 6.52 19.15
C PHE A 192 -38.24 7.29 18.00
N ALA A 193 -39.55 7.53 18.06
CA ALA A 193 -40.27 8.29 17.03
C ALA A 193 -39.79 9.75 16.93
N ARG A 194 -39.47 10.42 18.06
CA ARG A 194 -38.85 11.77 18.06
C ARG A 194 -37.51 11.79 17.34
N LYS A 195 -36.75 10.70 17.36
CA LYS A 195 -35.47 10.57 16.65
C LYS A 195 -35.58 9.95 15.25
N GLY A 196 -36.82 9.75 14.76
CA GLY A 196 -37.09 9.19 13.44
C GLY A 196 -36.82 7.69 13.32
N LEU A 197 -36.82 6.98 14.45
CA LEU A 197 -36.55 5.55 14.56
C LEU A 197 -37.81 4.78 14.99
N MET A 198 -37.83 3.47 14.77
CA MET A 198 -38.86 2.57 15.28
C MET A 198 -38.23 1.36 15.97
N LEU A 199 -38.83 0.96 17.09
CA LEU A 199 -38.51 -0.30 17.75
C LEU A 199 -39.47 -1.39 17.26
N GLN A 200 -38.94 -2.48 16.74
CA GLN A 200 -39.71 -3.61 16.22
C GLN A 200 -39.27 -4.92 16.85
N LYS A 201 -40.22 -5.85 16.98
CA LYS A 201 -39.93 -7.23 17.38
C LYS A 201 -39.59 -8.06 16.15
N GLN A 202 -38.36 -8.55 16.07
CA GLN A 202 -37.91 -9.41 14.97
C GLN A 202 -37.36 -10.72 15.55
N HIS A 203 -37.97 -11.84 15.14
CA HIS A 203 -37.72 -13.16 15.72
C HIS A 203 -37.89 -13.15 17.26
N HIS A 204 -36.85 -13.56 18.00
CA HIS A 204 -36.85 -13.63 19.46
C HIS A 204 -36.26 -12.38 20.14
N GLY A 205 -36.08 -11.27 19.41
CA GLY A 205 -35.45 -10.06 19.95
C GLY A 205 -36.06 -8.76 19.45
N LEU A 206 -35.49 -7.66 19.94
CA LEU A 206 -35.85 -6.30 19.55
C LEU A 206 -34.81 -5.74 18.59
N VAL A 207 -35.27 -5.07 17.55
CA VAL A 207 -34.45 -4.37 16.55
C VAL A 207 -34.95 -2.95 16.36
N ILE A 208 -34.01 -2.06 16.06
CA ILE A 208 -34.27 -0.66 15.77
C ILE A 208 -34.06 -0.46 14.27
N VAL A 209 -35.06 0.15 13.64
CA VAL A 209 -35.09 0.46 12.22
C VAL A 209 -35.28 1.95 12.01
N ASP A 210 -34.83 2.44 10.87
CA ASP A 210 -35.22 3.75 10.38
C ASP A 210 -36.70 3.70 9.98
N ALA A 211 -37.48 4.66 10.49
CA ALA A 211 -38.91 4.77 10.22
C ALA A 211 -39.21 5.13 8.76
N PHE A 212 -38.26 5.78 8.06
CA PHE A 212 -38.46 6.33 6.72
C PHE A 212 -37.68 5.56 5.64
N ASN A 213 -36.69 4.76 6.02
CA ASN A 213 -35.91 3.94 5.10
C ASN A 213 -35.78 2.49 5.58
N HIS A 214 -36.67 1.63 5.10
CA HIS A 214 -36.69 0.22 5.45
C HIS A 214 -35.67 -0.65 4.67
N GLU A 215 -34.91 -0.07 3.73
CA GLU A 215 -33.85 -0.80 3.00
C GLU A 215 -32.56 -0.93 3.82
N LEU A 216 -32.45 -0.20 4.92
CA LEU A 216 -31.29 -0.22 5.81
C LEU A 216 -31.28 -1.46 6.69
N THR A 217 -30.08 -1.96 6.96
CA THR A 217 -29.91 -3.11 7.86
C THR A 217 -30.33 -2.73 9.28
N PRO A 218 -31.30 -3.44 9.89
CA PRO A 218 -31.74 -3.19 11.25
C PRO A 218 -30.61 -3.36 12.26
N VAL A 219 -30.67 -2.58 13.34
CA VAL A 219 -29.70 -2.65 14.46
C VAL A 219 -30.34 -3.41 15.61
N LYS A 220 -29.61 -4.33 16.25
CA LYS A 220 -30.12 -5.06 17.42
C LYS A 220 -30.26 -4.09 18.60
N ALA A 221 -31.42 -4.03 19.24
CA ALA A 221 -31.66 -3.07 20.34
C ALA A 221 -30.70 -3.28 21.53
N SER A 222 -30.39 -4.55 21.83
CA SER A 222 -29.42 -4.92 22.86
C SER A 222 -27.96 -4.52 22.56
N SER A 223 -27.67 -4.00 21.36
CA SER A 223 -26.34 -3.47 21.01
C SER A 223 -26.22 -1.97 21.24
N ILE A 224 -27.32 -1.30 21.60
CA ILE A 224 -27.37 0.10 22.00
C ILE A 224 -27.51 0.19 23.53
N HIS A 225 -28.40 -0.59 24.14
CA HIS A 225 -28.49 -0.68 25.59
C HIS A 225 -28.77 -2.14 26.04
N PRO A 226 -28.06 -2.69 27.04
CA PRO A 226 -28.18 -4.09 27.45
C PRO A 226 -29.60 -4.46 27.92
N ASP A 227 -30.30 -3.53 28.55
CA ASP A 227 -31.65 -3.76 29.11
C ASP A 227 -32.76 -3.71 28.04
N LEU A 228 -32.44 -3.31 26.80
CA LEU A 228 -33.37 -3.41 25.66
C LEU A 228 -33.42 -4.84 25.08
N THR A 229 -33.69 -5.80 25.96
CA THR A 229 -34.01 -7.19 25.63
C THR A 229 -35.37 -7.53 26.18
N LEU A 230 -36.15 -8.36 25.48
CA LEU A 230 -37.49 -8.76 25.94
C LEU A 230 -37.47 -9.35 27.35
N SER A 231 -36.43 -10.13 27.69
CA SER A 231 -36.26 -10.73 29.01
C SER A 231 -36.09 -9.74 30.17
N VAL A 232 -35.60 -8.52 29.90
CA VAL A 232 -35.37 -7.49 30.92
C VAL A 232 -36.48 -6.43 30.88
N ALA A 233 -36.92 -6.05 29.68
CA ALA A 233 -37.91 -5.01 29.48
C ALA A 233 -39.36 -5.47 29.77
N GLU A 234 -39.74 -6.73 29.47
CA GLU A 234 -41.11 -7.21 29.72
C GLU A 234 -41.48 -7.29 31.23
N PRO A 235 -40.58 -7.71 32.14
CA PRO A 235 -40.84 -7.62 33.58
C PRO A 235 -41.10 -6.20 34.10
N GLN A 236 -40.56 -5.17 33.44
CA GLN A 236 -40.68 -3.78 33.87
C GLN A 236 -41.86 -3.05 33.20
N ALA A 237 -42.07 -3.27 31.90
CA ALA A 237 -43.07 -2.56 31.09
C ALA A 237 -44.29 -3.41 30.70
N GLY A 238 -44.33 -4.70 31.05
CA GLY A 238 -45.36 -5.64 30.60
C GLY A 238 -45.06 -6.26 29.23
N PRO A 239 -45.99 -7.06 28.67
CA PRO A 239 -45.81 -7.70 27.36
C PRO A 239 -45.50 -6.66 26.27
N PHE A 240 -44.60 -7.00 25.33
CA PHE A 240 -44.23 -6.07 24.26
C PHE A 240 -45.45 -5.60 23.45
N GLU A 241 -45.65 -4.28 23.42
CA GLU A 241 -46.67 -3.62 22.60
C GLU A 241 -46.05 -3.07 21.31
N ILE A 242 -46.75 -3.28 20.18
CA ILE A 242 -46.34 -2.70 18.89
C ILE A 242 -46.70 -1.21 18.90
N ALA A 243 -45.81 -0.36 18.39
CA ALA A 243 -46.09 1.06 18.23
C ALA A 243 -47.39 1.28 17.44
N GLY A 244 -48.23 2.21 17.90
CA GLY A 244 -49.45 2.61 17.19
C GLY A 244 -49.14 3.09 15.77
N ALA A 245 -49.98 2.75 14.79
CA ALA A 245 -49.77 3.12 13.40
C ALA A 245 -49.76 4.64 13.17
N ASP A 246 -50.35 5.40 14.09
CA ASP A 246 -50.47 6.86 14.13
C ASP A 246 -49.31 7.55 14.88
N ILE A 247 -48.30 6.82 15.34
CA ILE A 247 -47.25 7.36 16.23
C ILE A 247 -46.50 8.55 15.62
N PHE A 248 -46.25 8.53 14.31
CA PHE A 248 -45.58 9.64 13.60
C PHE A 248 -46.53 10.80 13.22
N GLU A 249 -47.84 10.59 13.33
CA GLU A 249 -48.83 11.66 13.22
C GLU A 249 -48.97 12.40 14.57
N ARG A 250 -48.88 11.65 15.68
CA ARG A 250 -48.89 12.18 17.06
C ARG A 250 -47.57 12.84 17.46
N VAL A 251 -46.44 12.22 17.11
CA VAL A 251 -45.09 12.65 17.50
C VAL A 251 -44.30 12.99 16.25
N LYS A 252 -44.10 14.30 16.01
CA LYS A 252 -43.27 14.75 14.90
C LYS A 252 -41.81 14.45 15.20
N PRO A 253 -41.05 13.86 14.25
CA PRO A 253 -39.63 13.61 14.44
C PRO A 253 -38.87 14.95 14.52
N GLU A 254 -38.10 15.12 15.59
CA GLU A 254 -37.18 16.24 15.82
C GLU A 254 -35.92 16.09 14.98
N CYS A 255 -35.39 14.86 14.92
CA CYS A 255 -34.18 14.51 14.16
C CYS A 255 -34.47 13.28 13.28
N ARG A 256 -33.73 13.14 12.18
CA ARG A 256 -33.83 11.99 11.28
C ARG A 256 -32.44 11.48 10.91
N TYR A 257 -32.30 10.16 10.88
CA TYR A 257 -31.09 9.54 10.38
C TYR A 257 -30.91 9.86 8.88
N ASN A 258 -29.78 10.48 8.53
CA ASN A 258 -29.41 10.71 7.14
C ASN A 258 -27.98 10.23 6.88
N PRO A 259 -27.79 9.11 6.16
CA PRO A 259 -26.46 8.57 5.89
C PRO A 259 -25.62 9.42 4.91
N GLU A 260 -26.19 10.46 4.30
CA GLU A 260 -25.50 11.34 3.34
C GLU A 260 -25.16 12.72 3.91
N LEU A 261 -25.93 13.21 4.90
CA LEU A 261 -25.62 14.41 5.68
C LEU A 261 -24.94 13.96 6.97
N ALA A 262 -23.63 14.15 7.07
CA ALA A 262 -22.83 13.73 8.22
C ALA A 262 -23.03 14.69 9.43
N ALA A 263 -24.27 14.89 9.85
CA ALA A 263 -24.65 15.65 11.02
C ALA A 263 -26.11 15.29 11.34
N SER A 264 -26.34 14.54 12.42
CA SER A 264 -27.48 14.92 13.25
C SER A 264 -27.21 16.37 13.67
N ASP A 265 -28.17 17.24 13.37
CA ASP A 265 -28.10 18.65 13.75
C ASP A 265 -27.90 18.71 15.27
N GLU A 266 -26.83 19.40 15.68
CA GLU A 266 -26.40 19.69 17.06
C GLU A 266 -25.46 18.69 17.77
N VAL A 267 -24.26 19.21 18.12
CA VAL A 267 -23.28 18.75 19.15
C VAL A 267 -22.41 17.52 18.76
N GLU A 268 -21.07 17.43 18.86
CA GLU A 268 -19.97 18.21 19.44
C GLU A 268 -18.69 18.04 18.59
N LEU A 269 -17.79 19.04 18.65
CA LEU A 269 -16.49 19.07 17.96
C LEU A 269 -15.46 18.17 18.66
N GLY A 270 -14.93 17.16 17.96
CA GLY A 270 -13.75 16.42 18.43
C GLY A 270 -13.47 15.07 17.77
N PHE A 271 -14.47 14.46 17.12
CA PHE A 271 -14.40 13.03 16.77
C PHE A 271 -14.05 12.68 15.32
N ARG A 272 -13.61 13.62 14.47
CA ARG A 272 -13.31 13.34 13.06
C ARG A 272 -12.05 14.07 12.58
N ARG A 273 -11.22 13.39 11.76
CA ARG A 273 -10.32 14.10 10.83
C ARG A 273 -11.21 15.01 9.98
N ASP A 274 -10.85 16.29 9.86
CA ASP A 274 -11.69 17.36 9.31
C ASP A 274 -12.53 16.90 8.08
N PRO A 275 -13.86 16.75 8.25
CA PRO A 275 -14.74 16.23 7.22
C PRO A 275 -14.83 17.16 6.01
N VAL A 276 -14.62 18.47 6.20
CA VAL A 276 -14.60 19.47 5.13
C VAL A 276 -13.37 19.25 4.27
N LEU A 277 -12.19 19.18 4.88
CA LEU A 277 -10.92 18.95 4.19
C LEU A 277 -10.92 17.64 3.38
N ARG A 278 -11.62 16.60 3.86
CA ARG A 278 -11.75 15.33 3.15
C ARG A 278 -12.75 15.39 1.99
N ARG A 279 -13.87 16.09 2.18
CA ARG A 279 -14.84 16.36 1.10
C ARG A 279 -14.17 17.17 -0.01
N GLU A 280 -13.47 18.24 0.34
CA GLU A 280 -12.67 19.05 -0.57
C GLU A 280 -11.65 18.20 -1.33
N ARG A 281 -10.90 17.31 -0.64
CA ARG A 281 -9.97 16.38 -1.31
C ARG A 281 -10.66 15.34 -2.20
N ARG A 282 -11.93 14.99 -1.95
CA ARG A 282 -12.71 14.10 -2.82
C ARG A 282 -13.22 14.84 -4.04
N GLU A 283 -13.79 16.02 -3.85
CA GLU A 283 -14.27 16.91 -4.90
C GLU A 283 -13.11 17.35 -5.79
N ALA A 284 -11.96 17.73 -5.22
CA ALA A 284 -10.74 18.04 -5.96
C ALA A 284 -10.23 16.84 -6.78
N ARG A 285 -10.29 15.61 -6.25
CA ARG A 285 -9.93 14.40 -7.01
C ARG A 285 -10.96 14.07 -8.09
N ALA A 286 -12.24 14.34 -7.87
CA ALA A 286 -13.30 14.14 -8.86
C ALA A 286 -13.16 15.16 -10.00
N ALA A 287 -13.01 16.44 -9.66
CA ALA A 287 -12.75 17.53 -10.60
C ALA A 287 -11.47 17.28 -11.41
N ALA A 288 -10.37 16.84 -10.78
CA ALA A 288 -9.14 16.51 -11.50
C ALA A 288 -9.32 15.34 -12.49
N ARG A 289 -10.19 14.37 -12.18
CA ARG A 289 -10.52 13.27 -13.11
C ARG A 289 -11.44 13.71 -14.24
N GLU A 290 -12.39 14.61 -13.96
CA GLU A 290 -13.25 15.20 -14.98
C GLU A 290 -12.45 16.07 -15.94
N ASP A 291 -11.56 16.91 -15.42
CA ASP A 291 -10.61 17.69 -16.22
C ASP A 291 -9.71 16.80 -17.08
N LEU A 292 -9.14 15.73 -16.52
CA LEU A 292 -8.33 14.77 -17.30
C LEU A 292 -9.14 14.12 -18.43
N ARG A 293 -10.42 13.79 -18.18
CA ARG A 293 -11.32 13.26 -19.21
C ARG A 293 -11.65 14.32 -20.26
N ALA A 294 -11.90 15.55 -19.86
CA ALA A 294 -12.17 16.66 -20.76
C ALA A 294 -10.96 16.92 -21.68
N ARG A 295 -9.73 16.90 -21.13
CA ARG A 295 -8.48 16.98 -21.89
C ARG A 295 -8.32 15.83 -22.89
N TYR A 296 -8.66 14.60 -22.50
CA TYR A 296 -8.67 13.47 -23.44
C TYR A 296 -9.71 13.64 -24.56
N LEU A 297 -10.91 14.12 -24.24
CA LEU A 297 -11.96 14.38 -25.24
C LEU A 297 -11.53 15.48 -26.22
N ALA A 298 -11.00 16.58 -25.72
CA ALA A 298 -10.46 17.67 -26.54
C ALA A 298 -9.31 17.17 -27.42
N TRP A 299 -8.38 16.39 -26.87
CA TRP A 299 -7.31 15.75 -27.64
C TRP A 299 -7.87 14.85 -28.75
N LYS A 300 -8.91 14.06 -28.46
CA LYS A 300 -9.55 13.15 -29.40
C LYS A 300 -10.28 13.89 -30.52
N GLU A 301 -10.89 15.03 -30.24
CA GLU A 301 -11.52 15.90 -31.25
C GLU A 301 -10.50 16.51 -32.21
N HIS A 302 -9.33 16.89 -31.70
CA HIS A 302 -8.24 17.44 -32.51
C HIS A 302 -7.42 16.35 -33.24
N TRP A 303 -7.55 15.08 -32.84
CA TRP A 303 -6.83 13.99 -33.47
C TRP A 303 -7.31 13.78 -34.91
N ARG A 304 -6.37 13.85 -35.86
CA ARG A 304 -6.62 13.55 -37.28
C ARG A 304 -5.76 12.37 -37.72
N LYS A 305 -6.39 11.46 -38.45
CA LYS A 305 -5.70 10.32 -39.04
C LYS A 305 -4.62 10.79 -40.02
N PRO A 306 -3.37 10.28 -39.93
CA PRO A 306 -2.34 10.59 -40.90
C PRO A 306 -2.77 10.23 -42.33
N ASP A 307 -2.64 11.18 -43.26
CA ASP A 307 -2.96 10.96 -44.68
C ASP A 307 -1.74 10.44 -45.44
N LEU A 308 -1.88 9.27 -46.08
CA LEU A 308 -0.87 8.63 -46.91
C LEU A 308 -0.80 9.23 -48.33
N ARG A 309 -1.63 10.24 -48.63
CA ARG A 309 -1.71 10.95 -49.92
C ARG A 309 -1.89 9.99 -51.10
N TYR A 310 -2.55 8.86 -50.87
CA TYR A 310 -2.68 7.78 -51.86
C TYR A 310 -3.32 8.27 -53.17
N GLY A 311 -4.37 9.09 -53.06
CA GLY A 311 -5.06 9.66 -54.23
C GLY A 311 -4.23 10.66 -55.02
N GLU A 312 -3.33 11.41 -54.38
CA GLU A 312 -2.40 12.31 -55.08
C GLU A 312 -1.32 11.52 -55.81
N ARG A 313 -0.68 10.57 -55.12
CA ARG A 313 0.36 9.69 -55.70
C ARG A 313 -0.18 8.89 -56.88
N LEU A 314 -1.43 8.43 -56.82
CA LEU A 314 -2.09 7.72 -57.93
C LEU A 314 -2.33 8.66 -59.13
N ARG A 315 -2.74 9.92 -58.89
CA ARG A 315 -2.89 10.95 -59.93
C ARG A 315 -1.56 11.26 -60.61
N GLU A 316 -0.47 11.35 -59.85
CA GLU A 316 0.88 11.59 -60.37
C GLU A 316 1.35 10.46 -61.30
N ILE A 317 1.14 9.20 -60.93
CA ILE A 317 1.49 8.03 -61.77
C ILE A 317 0.69 8.05 -63.07
N HIS A 318 -0.61 8.34 -63.01
CA HIS A 318 -1.44 8.46 -64.20
C HIS A 318 -1.03 9.65 -65.08
N ALA A 319 -0.68 10.79 -64.49
CA ALA A 319 -0.17 11.95 -65.20
C ALA A 319 1.19 11.68 -65.87
N ALA A 320 2.08 10.95 -65.20
CA ALA A 320 3.37 10.54 -65.76
C ALA A 320 3.18 9.63 -66.99
N CYS A 321 2.27 8.65 -66.91
CA CYS A 321 1.94 7.81 -68.06
C CYS A 321 1.34 8.61 -69.22
N ARG A 322 0.41 9.55 -68.95
CA ARG A 322 -0.15 10.45 -69.98
C ARG A 322 0.94 11.28 -70.66
N ARG A 323 1.85 11.88 -69.88
CA ARG A 323 3.01 12.64 -70.41
C ARG A 323 3.91 11.75 -71.26
N ARG A 324 4.20 10.52 -70.82
CA ARG A 324 5.03 9.57 -71.59
C ARG A 324 4.39 9.18 -72.92
N LYS A 325 3.07 8.91 -72.94
CA LYS A 325 2.34 8.63 -74.19
C LYS A 325 2.30 9.85 -75.13
N ALA A 326 2.24 11.08 -74.59
CA ALA A 326 2.38 12.29 -75.40
C ALA A 326 3.77 12.41 -76.05
N TYR A 327 4.84 12.14 -75.29
CA TYR A 327 6.20 12.12 -75.83
C TYR A 327 6.39 11.05 -76.92
N ILE A 328 5.86 9.84 -76.71
CA ILE A 328 5.91 8.74 -77.68
C ILE A 328 5.22 9.13 -79.01
N ARG A 329 4.11 9.89 -78.96
CA ARG A 329 3.42 10.38 -80.18
C ARG A 329 4.31 11.27 -81.04
N VAL A 330 5.15 12.07 -80.42
CA VAL A 330 6.02 13.04 -81.11
C VAL A 330 7.28 12.35 -81.63
N GLN A 331 7.87 11.43 -80.87
CA GLN A 331 9.15 10.79 -81.19
C GLN A 331 9.03 9.70 -82.27
N PHE A 332 7.98 8.86 -82.21
CA PHE A 332 7.87 7.68 -83.06
C PHE A 332 6.79 7.86 -84.14
N ARG A 333 7.23 8.02 -85.39
CA ARG A 333 6.33 8.16 -86.55
C ARG A 333 5.74 6.83 -87.03
N ASP A 334 6.49 5.72 -86.89
CA ASP A 334 6.02 4.37 -87.24
C ASP A 334 4.87 3.90 -86.31
N PRO A 335 3.68 3.51 -86.85
CA PRO A 335 2.56 2.99 -86.09
C PRO A 335 2.85 1.73 -85.24
N GLN A 336 3.62 0.76 -85.77
CA GLN A 336 3.87 -0.50 -85.06
C GLN A 336 4.78 -0.27 -83.84
N LEU A 337 5.84 0.51 -84.04
CA LEU A 337 6.76 0.88 -82.98
C LEU A 337 6.07 1.74 -81.90
N ARG A 338 5.18 2.65 -82.30
CA ARG A 338 4.37 3.46 -81.38
C ARG A 338 3.47 2.59 -80.50
N LYS A 339 2.83 1.57 -81.08
CA LYS A 339 1.99 0.61 -80.35
C LYS A 339 2.82 -0.14 -79.29
N LEU A 340 4.00 -0.63 -79.66
CA LEU A 340 4.92 -1.29 -78.73
C LEU A 340 5.28 -0.37 -77.55
N HIS A 341 5.67 0.88 -77.83
CA HIS A 341 6.04 1.83 -76.77
C HIS A 341 4.87 2.23 -75.86
N TYR A 342 3.63 2.26 -76.37
CA TYR A 342 2.45 2.44 -75.53
C TYR A 342 2.24 1.27 -74.56
N HIS A 343 2.39 0.03 -75.03
CA HIS A 343 2.31 -1.14 -74.17
C HIS A 343 3.40 -1.09 -73.09
N ILE A 344 4.63 -0.71 -73.43
CA ILE A 344 5.71 -0.54 -72.46
C ILE A 344 5.36 0.53 -71.41
N ALA A 345 4.85 1.69 -71.84
CA ALA A 345 4.44 2.76 -70.92
C ALA A 345 3.28 2.34 -70.00
N GLU A 346 2.39 1.47 -70.48
CA GLU A 346 1.29 0.91 -69.70
C GLU A 346 1.79 -0.12 -68.68
N VAL A 347 2.71 -1.00 -69.07
CA VAL A 347 3.36 -1.94 -68.16
C VAL A 347 4.13 -1.20 -67.07
N GLN A 348 4.87 -0.15 -67.42
CA GLN A 348 5.56 0.70 -66.44
C GLN A 348 4.58 1.39 -65.48
N ARG A 349 3.42 1.84 -65.97
CA ARG A 349 2.35 2.39 -65.11
C ARG A 349 1.84 1.33 -64.13
N MET A 350 1.58 0.11 -64.60
CA MET A 350 1.13 -1.00 -63.75
C MET A 350 2.18 -1.37 -62.68
N GLN A 351 3.45 -1.45 -63.06
CA GLN A 351 4.56 -1.67 -62.13
C GLN A 351 4.64 -0.55 -61.08
N ALA A 352 4.49 0.71 -61.47
CA ALA A 352 4.48 1.84 -60.55
C ALA A 352 3.29 1.79 -59.57
N LEU A 353 2.11 1.34 -60.02
CA LEU A 353 0.95 1.13 -59.15
C LEU A 353 1.16 0.01 -58.13
N ILE A 354 1.78 -1.10 -58.54
CA ILE A 354 2.11 -2.22 -57.63
C ILE A 354 3.07 -1.72 -56.54
N ARG A 355 4.16 -1.05 -56.93
CA ARG A 355 5.12 -0.46 -55.99
C ARG A 355 4.48 0.59 -55.07
N LEU A 356 3.58 1.41 -55.59
CA LEU A 356 2.84 2.37 -54.78
C LEU A 356 2.01 1.64 -53.71
N LYS A 357 1.30 0.58 -54.08
CA LYS A 357 0.49 -0.22 -53.15
C LYS A 357 1.35 -0.87 -52.05
N GLU A 358 2.53 -1.36 -52.41
CA GLU A 358 3.51 -1.92 -51.46
C GLU A 358 4.02 -0.84 -50.50
N SER A 359 4.50 0.29 -51.02
CA SER A 359 4.99 1.40 -50.18
C SER A 359 3.93 1.93 -49.22
N VAL A 360 2.68 2.08 -49.67
CA VAL A 360 1.57 2.54 -48.83
C VAL A 360 1.20 1.51 -47.77
N LYS A 361 1.35 0.21 -48.07
CA LYS A 361 1.17 -0.85 -47.09
C LYS A 361 2.28 -0.82 -46.04
N GLU A 362 3.53 -0.61 -46.43
CA GLU A 362 4.68 -0.46 -45.53
C GLU A 362 4.55 0.77 -44.64
N GLU A 363 4.23 1.94 -45.22
CA GLU A 363 3.97 3.18 -44.48
C GLU A 363 2.79 3.03 -43.51
N ARG A 364 1.74 2.29 -43.90
CA ARG A 364 0.65 1.97 -42.97
C ARG A 364 1.13 1.09 -41.82
N LEU A 365 1.93 0.07 -42.10
CA LEU A 365 2.46 -0.83 -41.07
C LEU A 365 3.42 -0.12 -40.13
N SER A 366 4.26 0.80 -40.62
CA SER A 366 5.13 1.63 -39.77
C SER A 366 4.30 2.56 -38.87
N LEU A 367 3.25 3.22 -39.40
CA LEU A 367 2.34 4.03 -38.59
C LEU A 367 1.57 3.24 -37.55
N ILE A 368 1.27 1.97 -37.81
CA ILE A 368 0.66 1.05 -36.83
C ILE A 368 1.67 0.69 -35.75
N ALA A 369 2.91 0.34 -36.12
CA ALA A 369 3.99 0.02 -35.18
C ALA A 369 4.32 1.22 -34.26
N GLU A 370 4.28 2.43 -34.81
CA GLU A 370 4.45 3.69 -34.06
C GLU A 370 3.22 4.07 -33.22
N GLY A 371 2.08 3.37 -33.36
CA GLY A 371 0.85 3.67 -32.63
C GLY A 371 0.14 4.96 -33.06
N LYS A 372 0.49 5.54 -34.21
CA LYS A 372 -0.06 6.81 -34.72
C LYS A 372 -1.27 6.62 -35.65
N TRP A 373 -1.50 5.40 -36.12
CA TRP A 373 -2.57 5.11 -37.08
C TRP A 373 -3.99 5.16 -36.49
N TYR A 374 -4.13 4.79 -35.22
CA TYR A 374 -5.38 4.83 -34.48
C TYR A 374 -5.30 5.87 -33.36
N PRO A 375 -6.43 6.49 -32.96
CA PRO A 375 -6.43 7.28 -31.75
C PRO A 375 -6.13 6.36 -30.56
N LEU A 376 -5.20 6.81 -29.72
CA LEU A 376 -4.90 6.17 -28.45
C LEU A 376 -6.18 5.94 -27.65
N SER A 377 -6.27 4.79 -27.01
CA SER A 377 -7.31 4.55 -26.02
C SER A 377 -7.13 5.48 -24.82
N TYR A 378 -8.21 5.72 -24.06
CA TYR A 378 -8.15 6.55 -22.84
C TYR A 378 -7.04 6.07 -21.89
N ARG A 379 -6.85 4.75 -21.75
CA ARG A 379 -5.79 4.18 -20.92
C ARG A 379 -4.39 4.51 -21.44
N GLN A 380 -4.13 4.27 -22.73
CA GLN A 380 -2.83 4.56 -23.36
C GLN A 380 -2.50 6.05 -23.37
N TRP A 381 -3.51 6.91 -23.53
CA TRP A 381 -3.33 8.36 -23.47
C TRP A 381 -2.99 8.82 -22.04
N VAL A 382 -3.69 8.29 -21.03
CA VAL A 382 -3.38 8.55 -19.61
C VAL A 382 -1.98 8.06 -19.25
N GLU A 383 -1.52 6.92 -19.77
CA GLU A 383 -0.13 6.45 -19.60
C GLU A 383 0.88 7.44 -20.17
N GLN A 384 0.64 8.01 -21.36
CA GLN A 384 1.51 9.04 -21.93
C GLN A 384 1.50 10.34 -21.12
N GLN A 385 0.35 10.77 -20.62
CA GLN A 385 0.24 11.95 -19.75
C GLN A 385 0.91 11.74 -18.39
N ALA A 386 0.82 10.54 -17.84
CA ALA A 386 1.51 10.18 -16.61
C ALA A 386 3.03 10.27 -16.80
N VAL A 387 3.59 9.73 -17.89
CA VAL A 387 5.02 9.84 -18.23
C VAL A 387 5.48 11.30 -18.36
N GLN A 388 4.59 12.21 -18.75
CA GLN A 388 4.85 13.66 -18.80
C GLN A 388 4.78 14.34 -17.42
N GLY A 389 4.49 13.60 -16.34
CA GLY A 389 4.42 14.10 -14.97
C GLY A 389 3.04 14.59 -14.52
N ASP A 390 1.96 14.32 -15.27
CA ASP A 390 0.62 14.75 -14.88
C ASP A 390 0.12 14.00 -13.63
N ARG A 391 -0.08 14.75 -12.55
CA ARG A 391 -0.56 14.26 -11.24
C ARG A 391 -1.95 13.62 -11.32
N ALA A 392 -2.85 14.14 -12.16
CA ALA A 392 -4.20 13.60 -12.33
C ALA A 392 -4.15 12.25 -13.07
N ALA A 393 -3.30 12.16 -14.11
CA ALA A 393 -3.08 10.94 -14.88
C ALA A 393 -2.48 9.82 -14.01
N LEU A 394 -1.45 10.16 -13.21
CA LEU A 394 -0.87 9.27 -12.21
C LEU A 394 -1.91 8.74 -11.22
N SER A 395 -2.75 9.63 -10.66
CA SER A 395 -3.82 9.25 -9.73
C SER A 395 -4.85 8.30 -10.38
N GLN A 396 -5.15 8.50 -11.67
CA GLN A 396 -6.07 7.65 -12.42
C GLN A 396 -5.49 6.25 -12.68
N LEU A 397 -4.20 6.14 -13.05
CA LEU A 397 -3.51 4.85 -13.18
C LEU A 397 -3.51 4.07 -11.86
N ARG A 398 -3.27 4.75 -10.73
CA ARG A 398 -3.39 4.17 -9.39
C ARG A 398 -4.78 3.61 -9.12
N GLY A 399 -5.81 4.38 -9.46
CA GLY A 399 -7.20 3.95 -9.30
C GLY A 399 -7.54 2.67 -10.07
N TRP A 400 -6.97 2.49 -11.27
CA TRP A 400 -7.14 1.25 -12.04
C TRP A 400 -6.39 0.07 -11.43
N ASP A 401 -5.14 0.25 -11.00
CA ASP A 401 -4.38 -0.84 -10.39
C ASP A 401 -4.98 -1.32 -9.07
N TYR A 402 -5.44 -0.41 -8.19
CA TYR A 402 -6.15 -0.80 -6.97
C TYR A 402 -7.42 -1.62 -7.27
N ARG A 403 -8.13 -1.28 -8.36
CA ARG A 403 -9.30 -2.05 -8.80
C ARG A 403 -8.90 -3.44 -9.29
N ASP A 404 -7.80 -3.55 -10.03
CA ASP A 404 -7.28 -4.81 -10.55
C ASP A 404 -6.74 -5.71 -9.41
N ARG A 405 -6.09 -5.13 -8.40
CA ARG A 405 -5.61 -5.83 -7.19
C ARG A 405 -6.70 -6.50 -6.37
N ARG A 406 -7.94 -5.98 -6.38
CA ARG A 406 -9.06 -6.65 -5.68
C ARG A 406 -9.34 -8.06 -6.20
N LYS A 407 -8.85 -8.41 -7.39
CA LYS A 407 -9.04 -9.73 -8.02
C LYS A 407 -7.80 -10.61 -8.00
N ASP A 408 -6.62 -10.08 -7.68
CA ASP A 408 -5.33 -10.76 -7.84
C ASP A 408 -4.70 -11.08 -6.47
N LYS A 409 -4.24 -12.32 -6.25
CA LYS A 409 -3.65 -12.75 -4.96
C LYS A 409 -2.17 -12.34 -4.81
N ARG A 410 -1.52 -11.88 -5.89
CA ARG A 410 -0.11 -11.45 -5.90
C ARG A 410 0.02 -10.03 -5.31
N ARG A 411 0.83 -9.88 -4.27
CA ARG A 411 1.00 -8.61 -3.51
C ARG A 411 2.17 -7.74 -3.97
N THR A 412 3.09 -8.27 -4.79
CA THR A 412 4.34 -7.59 -5.17
C THR A 412 4.26 -6.97 -6.57
N THR A 413 4.69 -5.73 -6.71
CA THR A 413 4.94 -5.04 -8.00
C THR A 413 6.13 -5.67 -8.71
N ASN A 414 6.14 -5.68 -10.05
CA ASN A 414 7.27 -6.14 -10.89
C ASN A 414 7.57 -5.08 -11.96
N ALA A 415 8.67 -5.25 -12.71
CA ALA A 415 9.03 -4.39 -13.84
C ALA A 415 7.91 -4.25 -14.89
N ASP A 416 7.04 -5.27 -15.03
CA ASP A 416 5.90 -5.24 -15.96
C ASP A 416 4.62 -4.62 -15.37
N ARG A 417 4.59 -4.32 -14.06
CA ARG A 417 3.36 -3.90 -13.34
C ARG A 417 3.69 -3.12 -12.07
N CYS A 418 4.10 -1.86 -12.25
CA CYS A 418 4.56 -0.99 -11.17
C CYS A 418 3.59 0.19 -10.97
N VAL A 419 2.52 -0.02 -10.22
CA VAL A 419 1.65 1.12 -9.89
C VAL A 419 1.88 1.50 -8.44
N ILE A 420 2.51 2.68 -8.33
CA ILE A 420 2.86 3.39 -7.11
C ILE A 420 1.83 3.11 -6.00
N LEU A 421 2.25 2.27 -5.06
CA LEU A 421 1.68 2.18 -3.73
C LEU A 421 2.07 3.45 -2.98
N CYS A 422 1.10 4.30 -2.65
CA CYS A 422 1.31 5.30 -1.61
C CYS A 422 0.34 4.98 -0.47
N GLU A 423 0.89 4.53 0.66
CA GLU A 423 0.28 4.83 1.95
C GLU A 423 0.49 6.33 2.27
N PRO A 424 -0.34 6.92 3.15
CA PRO A 424 -0.22 8.33 3.50
C PRO A 424 1.17 8.62 4.10
N GLY A 425 1.97 9.43 3.41
CA GLY A 425 3.33 9.82 3.83
C GLY A 425 4.47 9.31 2.94
N GLY A 426 4.23 8.35 2.03
CA GLY A 426 5.26 7.79 1.14
C GLY A 426 5.03 8.10 -0.34
N THR A 427 4.87 9.37 -0.71
CA THR A 427 4.78 9.74 -2.13
C THR A 427 6.17 9.69 -2.75
N PRO A 428 6.45 8.85 -3.76
CA PRO A 428 7.73 8.90 -4.44
C PRO A 428 7.84 10.24 -5.18
N LEU A 429 9.01 10.85 -5.11
CA LEU A 429 9.25 12.16 -5.70
C LEU A 429 9.26 12.01 -7.22
N TYR A 430 8.30 12.65 -7.88
CA TYR A 430 8.24 12.74 -9.34
C TYR A 430 8.98 13.96 -9.88
N GLU A 431 9.56 14.73 -8.96
CA GLU A 431 10.23 15.99 -9.23
C GLU A 431 11.73 15.78 -9.02
N ASP A 432 12.51 16.57 -9.74
CA ASP A 432 13.96 16.49 -9.67
C ASP A 432 14.44 16.84 -8.26
N THR A 433 15.16 15.92 -7.63
CA THR A 433 15.64 16.06 -6.25
C THR A 433 17.12 16.39 -6.26
N GLY A 434 17.41 17.68 -6.08
CA GLY A 434 18.77 18.21 -6.04
C GLY A 434 19.54 17.95 -7.34
N VAL A 435 20.41 16.92 -7.32
CA VAL A 435 21.28 16.53 -8.44
C VAL A 435 20.67 15.41 -9.29
N LEU A 436 19.57 14.78 -8.85
CA LEU A 436 18.91 13.69 -9.56
C LEU A 436 17.80 14.19 -10.48
N GLU A 437 17.82 13.75 -11.73
CA GLU A 437 16.73 13.89 -12.70
C GLU A 437 15.78 12.69 -12.59
N ALA A 438 14.50 12.96 -12.28
CA ALA A 438 13.47 11.95 -12.15
C ALA A 438 12.77 11.70 -13.50
N ARG A 439 12.67 10.44 -13.93
CA ARG A 439 11.94 10.05 -15.16
C ARG A 439 10.95 8.94 -14.88
N LEU A 440 9.66 9.28 -14.90
CA LEU A 440 8.59 8.30 -14.82
C LEU A 440 8.53 7.44 -16.09
N GLN A 441 8.45 6.12 -15.89
CA GLN A 441 8.31 5.13 -16.95
C GLN A 441 6.83 4.77 -17.15
N LYS A 442 6.52 4.15 -18.30
CA LYS A 442 5.16 3.69 -18.63
C LYS A 442 4.65 2.60 -17.70
N ASP A 443 5.57 1.81 -17.14
CA ASP A 443 5.25 0.78 -16.16
C ASP A 443 4.84 1.36 -14.79
N GLY A 444 5.07 2.67 -14.57
CA GLY A 444 4.80 3.46 -13.36
C GLY A 444 5.97 3.54 -12.37
N SER A 445 7.14 3.00 -12.72
CA SER A 445 8.39 3.18 -11.96
C SER A 445 9.04 4.55 -12.25
N VAL A 446 9.77 5.10 -11.27
CA VAL A 446 10.55 6.34 -11.43
C VAL A 446 12.03 6.00 -11.50
N ARG A 447 12.69 6.37 -12.59
CA ARG A 447 14.15 6.21 -12.73
C ARG A 447 14.84 7.52 -12.41
N PHE A 448 15.76 7.51 -11.46
CA PHE A 448 16.57 8.67 -11.08
C PHE A 448 17.94 8.58 -11.73
N ARG A 449 18.34 9.62 -12.47
CA ARG A 449 19.65 9.75 -13.10
C ARG A 449 20.43 10.91 -12.51
N ASP A 450 21.73 10.77 -12.34
CA ASP A 450 22.55 11.90 -11.92
C ASP A 450 22.72 12.89 -13.09
N ARG A 451 22.37 14.16 -12.88
CA ARG A 451 22.46 15.22 -13.89
C ARG A 451 23.89 15.52 -14.33
N ARG A 452 24.90 15.16 -13.52
CA ARG A 452 26.31 15.45 -13.78
C ARG A 452 26.92 14.49 -14.81
N ASN A 453 26.59 13.21 -14.74
CA ASN A 453 27.17 12.16 -15.57
C ASN A 453 26.13 11.40 -16.43
N GLY A 454 24.84 11.58 -16.18
CA GLY A 454 23.74 10.90 -16.87
C GLY A 454 23.54 9.44 -16.45
N GLU A 455 24.26 8.95 -15.43
CA GLU A 455 24.20 7.56 -14.97
C GLU A 455 22.91 7.27 -14.20
N LEU A 456 22.39 6.04 -14.34
CA LEU A 456 21.24 5.58 -13.57
C LEU A 456 21.66 5.29 -12.13
N VAL A 457 21.07 6.03 -11.18
CA VAL A 457 21.39 5.93 -9.76
C VAL A 457 20.45 4.95 -9.06
N CYS A 458 19.13 5.16 -9.20
CA CYS A 458 18.13 4.27 -8.60
C CYS A 458 16.83 4.21 -9.42
N VAL A 459 16.03 3.19 -9.15
CA VAL A 459 14.68 2.98 -9.69
C VAL A 459 13.72 2.77 -8.53
N ASP A 460 12.73 3.65 -8.42
CA ASP A 460 11.68 3.57 -7.42
C ASP A 460 10.44 2.92 -8.02
N TYR A 461 10.03 1.79 -7.43
CA TYR A 461 8.83 1.05 -7.82
C TYR A 461 7.59 1.43 -6.97
N GLY A 462 7.73 2.41 -6.08
CA GLY A 462 6.72 2.86 -5.13
C GLY A 462 6.76 2.08 -3.83
N ASP A 463 6.65 0.75 -3.87
CA ASP A 463 6.77 -0.12 -2.69
C ASP A 463 8.22 -0.40 -2.28
N ARG A 464 9.16 -0.29 -3.23
CA ARG A 464 10.59 -0.51 -3.02
C ARG A 464 11.45 0.33 -3.94
N VAL A 465 12.64 0.67 -3.48
CA VAL A 465 13.67 1.37 -4.26
C VAL A 465 14.81 0.40 -4.55
N VAL A 466 15.26 0.37 -5.81
CA VAL A 466 16.34 -0.48 -6.29
C VAL A 466 17.49 0.39 -6.77
N PHE A 467 18.70 0.17 -6.30
CA PHE A 467 19.89 0.91 -6.74
C PHE A 467 21.09 0.00 -6.91
N TYR A 468 22.12 0.44 -7.62
CA TYR A 468 23.28 -0.40 -7.92
C TYR A 468 24.16 -0.61 -6.68
N HIS A 469 24.62 -1.84 -6.51
CA HIS A 469 25.61 -2.19 -5.49
C HIS A 469 27.00 -1.70 -5.92
N HIS A 470 27.79 -1.14 -5.01
CA HIS A 470 29.19 -0.80 -5.24
C HIS A 470 30.12 -1.56 -4.29
N GLN A 471 31.26 -2.06 -4.80
CA GLN A 471 32.25 -2.79 -3.98
C GLN A 471 33.11 -1.83 -3.15
N ASP A 472 33.33 -0.61 -3.63
CA ASP A 472 33.99 0.44 -2.86
C ASP A 472 32.99 1.06 -1.86
N ARG A 473 33.36 1.04 -0.58
CA ARG A 473 32.60 1.64 0.53
C ARG A 473 32.40 3.14 0.34
N ASN A 474 33.41 3.87 -0.13
CA ASN A 474 33.33 5.33 -0.26
C ASN A 474 32.35 5.71 -1.38
N GLU A 475 32.46 5.06 -2.54
CA GLU A 475 31.52 5.28 -3.64
C GLU A 475 30.09 4.84 -3.30
N LEU A 476 29.93 3.80 -2.48
CA LEU A 476 28.62 3.39 -1.98
C LEU A 476 28.02 4.46 -1.06
N VAL A 477 28.79 5.02 -0.13
CA VAL A 477 28.36 6.12 0.74
C VAL A 477 27.95 7.34 -0.09
N ASP A 478 28.75 7.72 -1.08
CA ASP A 478 28.45 8.84 -1.96
C ASP A 478 27.14 8.62 -2.73
N LYS A 479 26.93 7.43 -3.30
CA LYS A 479 25.68 7.08 -4.00
C LYS A 479 24.47 7.01 -3.06
N LEU A 480 24.66 6.54 -1.82
CA LEU A 480 23.59 6.51 -0.81
C LEU A 480 23.18 7.92 -0.37
N ASN A 481 24.15 8.82 -0.22
CA ASN A 481 23.89 10.24 0.04
C ASN A 481 23.11 10.90 -1.10
N LEU A 482 23.42 10.54 -2.35
CA LEU A 482 22.65 10.95 -3.53
C LEU A 482 21.21 10.42 -3.52
N ILE A 483 20.99 9.19 -3.05
CA ILE A 483 19.67 8.52 -3.04
C ILE A 483 18.83 8.91 -1.81
N ALA A 484 19.45 9.37 -0.73
CA ALA A 484 18.76 9.66 0.53
C ALA A 484 17.54 10.59 0.38
N PRO A 485 17.57 11.66 -0.43
CA PRO A 485 16.37 12.46 -0.70
C PRO A 485 15.22 11.63 -1.30
N VAL A 486 15.50 10.70 -2.21
CA VAL A 486 14.47 9.81 -2.81
C VAL A 486 13.83 8.89 -1.77
N LEU A 487 14.60 8.50 -0.76
CA LEU A 487 14.14 7.61 0.31
C LEU A 487 13.35 8.36 1.39
N PHE A 488 13.78 9.57 1.77
CA PHE A 488 13.34 10.23 2.99
C PHE A 488 12.62 11.56 2.79
N ASP A 489 12.72 12.20 1.63
CA ASP A 489 12.07 13.49 1.40
C ASP A 489 10.56 13.30 1.25
N ARG A 490 9.79 14.05 2.05
CA ARG A 490 8.32 13.94 2.19
C ARG A 490 7.71 15.33 2.13
N GLU A 491 6.43 15.41 1.75
CA GLU A 491 5.70 16.68 1.68
C GLU A 491 5.76 17.41 3.03
N PRO A 492 6.25 18.67 3.11
CA PRO A 492 6.55 19.38 4.36
C PRO A 492 5.37 19.49 5.33
N ARG A 493 4.13 19.46 4.80
CA ARG A 493 2.88 19.53 5.58
C ARG A 493 2.55 18.24 6.34
N MET A 494 3.27 17.15 6.07
CA MET A 494 3.11 15.82 6.67
C MET A 494 4.38 15.35 7.42
N GLY A 495 5.44 16.17 7.44
CA GLY A 495 6.76 15.80 7.95
C GLY A 495 7.00 16.21 9.41
N PHE A 496 7.54 15.29 10.19
CA PHE A 496 8.27 15.58 11.44
C PHE A 496 9.78 15.48 11.13
N GLU A 497 10.61 16.25 11.84
CA GLU A 497 12.07 16.25 11.68
C GLU A 497 12.71 14.90 12.05
N PRO A 498 13.81 14.49 11.39
CA PRO A 498 14.48 15.13 10.26
C PRO A 498 13.88 14.80 8.87
N GLU A 499 13.67 15.85 8.07
CA GLU A 499 13.38 15.83 6.63
C GLU A 499 14.53 15.19 5.78
N GLY A 500 14.23 14.63 4.61
CA GLY A 500 15.25 13.98 3.75
C GLY A 500 16.40 14.87 3.25
N SER A 501 16.35 16.18 3.54
CA SER A 501 17.38 17.17 3.23
C SER A 501 18.50 17.29 4.28
N TYR A 502 18.38 16.64 5.44
CA TYR A 502 19.38 16.74 6.52
C TYR A 502 20.66 15.93 6.23
N GLN A 503 21.72 16.65 5.86
CA GLN A 503 23.00 16.07 5.43
C GLN A 503 23.65 15.14 6.48
N GLN A 504 23.68 15.54 7.76
CA GLN A 504 24.28 14.72 8.83
C GLN A 504 23.54 13.40 9.05
N PHE A 505 22.21 13.40 8.91
CA PHE A 505 21.38 12.20 9.01
C PHE A 505 21.64 11.28 7.81
N ASN A 506 21.69 11.85 6.61
CA ASN A 506 21.97 11.12 5.38
C ASN A 506 23.36 10.47 5.43
N ASP A 507 24.38 11.16 5.95
CA ASP A 507 25.75 10.63 6.11
C ASP A 507 25.79 9.41 7.06
N VAL A 508 25.08 9.49 8.19
CA VAL A 508 25.00 8.37 9.16
C VAL A 508 24.25 7.19 8.57
N PHE A 509 23.14 7.44 7.86
CA PHE A 509 22.39 6.39 7.16
C PHE A 509 23.26 5.71 6.09
N ALA A 510 23.93 6.49 5.25
CA ALA A 510 24.81 6.00 4.21
C ALA A 510 25.94 5.15 4.80
N GLU A 511 26.55 5.59 5.90
CA GLU A 511 27.59 4.83 6.60
C GLU A 511 27.05 3.52 7.20
N MET A 512 25.87 3.54 7.81
CA MET A 512 25.26 2.34 8.39
C MET A 512 24.93 1.29 7.32
N VAL A 513 24.32 1.71 6.21
CA VAL A 513 24.00 0.82 5.09
C VAL A 513 25.28 0.32 4.41
N ALA A 514 26.30 1.17 4.23
CA ALA A 514 27.58 0.74 3.68
C ALA A 514 28.30 -0.27 4.58
N ARG A 515 28.26 -0.11 5.92
CA ARG A 515 28.80 -1.10 6.87
C ARG A 515 28.02 -2.41 6.85
N HIS A 516 26.69 -2.35 6.74
CA HIS A 516 25.84 -3.54 6.63
C HIS A 516 26.10 -4.31 5.33
N ASN A 517 26.24 -3.59 4.21
CA ASN A 517 26.57 -4.17 2.91
C ASN A 517 28.00 -4.74 2.85
N ALA A 518 28.98 -4.08 3.49
CA ALA A 518 30.34 -4.61 3.58
C ALA A 518 30.44 -5.92 4.40
N ALA A 519 29.46 -6.18 5.29
CA ALA A 519 29.43 -7.35 6.17
C ALA A 519 28.68 -8.56 5.58
N GLY A 520 27.93 -8.42 4.48
CA GLY A 520 27.14 -9.49 3.88
C GLY A 520 27.32 -9.58 2.36
N ILE A 521 27.99 -10.63 1.88
CA ILE A 521 28.06 -10.95 0.45
C ILE A 521 26.94 -11.92 0.10
N THR A 522 25.98 -11.51 -0.73
CA THR A 522 25.21 -12.40 -1.62
C THR A 522 24.58 -11.63 -2.80
N GLY A 523 25.00 -11.97 -4.03
CA GLY A 523 24.10 -12.02 -5.21
C GLY A 523 23.75 -10.74 -5.99
N SER A 524 24.35 -10.60 -7.18
CA SER A 524 24.02 -9.71 -8.32
C SER A 524 23.54 -8.27 -8.06
N GLY A 525 24.50 -7.35 -8.09
CA GLY A 525 24.44 -6.08 -8.83
C GLY A 525 23.54 -4.95 -8.34
N HIS A 526 22.51 -5.24 -7.55
CA HIS A 526 21.51 -4.26 -7.12
C HIS A 526 21.07 -4.48 -5.67
N PHE A 527 21.03 -3.40 -4.90
CA PHE A 527 20.43 -3.35 -3.57
C PHE A 527 18.94 -2.99 -3.71
N VAL A 528 18.09 -3.65 -2.92
CA VAL A 528 16.64 -3.45 -2.90
C VAL A 528 16.22 -3.12 -1.48
N ILE A 529 15.49 -2.02 -1.30
CA ILE A 529 14.94 -1.62 0.00
C ILE A 529 13.45 -1.35 -0.12
N SER A 530 12.62 -2.01 0.69
CA SER A 530 11.18 -1.72 0.72
C SER A 530 10.89 -0.43 1.48
N ARG A 531 9.80 0.30 1.16
CA ARG A 531 9.43 1.53 1.89
C ARG A 531 9.21 1.30 3.39
N PRO A 532 8.58 0.19 3.84
CA PRO A 532 8.54 -0.14 5.27
C PRO A 532 9.93 -0.29 5.90
N ASP A 533 10.88 -0.88 5.18
CA ASP A 533 12.26 -1.02 5.65
C ASP A 533 12.96 0.34 5.69
N VAL A 534 12.77 1.20 4.68
CA VAL A 534 13.23 2.59 4.69
C VAL A 534 12.74 3.30 5.95
N ASP A 535 11.47 3.16 6.29
CA ASP A 535 10.87 3.79 7.47
C ASP A 535 11.41 3.21 8.78
N LEU A 536 11.64 1.90 8.85
CA LEU A 536 12.26 1.25 10.00
C LEU A 536 13.73 1.67 10.16
N HIS A 537 14.49 1.73 9.07
CA HIS A 537 15.87 2.19 9.07
C HIS A 537 15.97 3.67 9.46
N ARG A 538 15.02 4.50 9.02
CA ARG A 538 14.89 5.88 9.47
C ARG A 538 14.69 5.95 10.97
N GLN A 539 13.68 5.26 11.51
CA GLN A 539 13.40 5.24 12.96
C GLN A 539 14.61 4.80 13.79
N ARG A 540 15.32 3.76 13.35
CA ARG A 540 16.55 3.29 14.00
C ARG A 540 17.67 4.33 13.94
N SER A 541 17.85 4.97 12.80
CA SER A 541 18.88 6.00 12.60
C SER A 541 18.57 7.27 13.41
N GLU A 542 17.29 7.67 13.50
CA GLU A 542 16.82 8.77 14.35
C GLU A 542 17.04 8.48 15.83
N GLN A 543 16.70 7.27 16.29
CA GLN A 543 16.97 6.84 17.67
C GLN A 543 18.47 6.90 17.98
N TYR A 544 19.30 6.32 17.11
CA TYR A 544 20.75 6.36 17.26
C TYR A 544 21.30 7.79 17.27
N TYR A 545 20.78 8.67 16.40
CA TYR A 545 21.19 10.08 16.35
C TYR A 545 20.76 10.85 17.60
N HIS A 546 19.53 10.65 18.09
CA HIS A 546 19.07 11.25 19.34
C HIS A 546 19.91 10.78 20.53
N GLU A 547 20.29 9.51 20.57
CA GLU A 547 21.22 8.98 21.57
C GLU A 547 22.62 9.58 21.42
N TYR A 548 23.13 9.70 20.20
CA TYR A 548 24.41 10.35 19.90
C TYR A 548 24.43 11.83 20.32
N ILE A 549 23.38 12.60 20.00
CA ILE A 549 23.24 13.98 20.46
C ILE A 549 23.09 14.04 21.97
N ARG A 550 22.31 13.15 22.60
CA ARG A 550 22.18 13.13 24.07
C ARG A 550 23.53 12.85 24.73
N GLN A 551 24.31 11.93 24.18
CA GLN A 551 25.68 11.66 24.61
C GLN A 551 26.58 12.87 24.37
N GLN A 552 26.52 13.54 23.21
CA GLN A 552 27.30 14.75 22.97
C GLN A 552 26.89 15.93 23.85
N LYS A 553 25.59 16.10 24.13
CA LYS A 553 25.08 17.12 25.06
C LYS A 553 25.48 16.82 26.50
N SER A 554 25.49 15.55 26.92
CA SER A 554 26.01 15.14 28.23
C SER A 554 27.54 15.32 28.31
N ILE A 555 28.25 15.12 27.19
CA ILE A 555 29.69 15.38 27.06
C ILE A 555 30.01 16.89 26.98
N SER A 556 29.09 17.74 26.49
CA SER A 556 29.28 19.20 26.47
C SER A 556 29.16 19.88 27.84
N GLY A 557 28.65 19.16 28.84
CA GLY A 557 28.78 19.52 30.27
C GLY A 557 30.05 18.99 30.94
N GLY A 558 30.93 18.33 30.19
CA GLY A 558 32.13 17.66 30.70
C GLY A 558 33.21 17.49 29.64
N MET A 559 33.63 18.57 29.00
CA MET A 559 34.78 18.55 28.11
C MET A 559 36.07 18.38 28.91
N ALA A 560 36.65 17.16 28.96
CA ALA A 560 38.10 16.95 29.14
C ALA A 560 38.67 15.51 29.03
N HIS A 561 37.93 14.42 28.71
CA HIS A 561 38.58 13.09 28.86
C HIS A 561 38.36 11.94 27.87
N LEU A 562 37.61 12.06 26.77
CA LEU A 562 37.39 10.91 25.87
C LEU A 562 37.68 11.14 24.37
N MET A 563 38.38 12.22 24.02
CA MET A 563 38.95 12.42 22.67
C MET A 563 40.40 11.92 22.54
N LEU A 564 41.00 11.38 23.62
CA LEU A 564 42.40 10.91 23.61
C LEU A 564 42.56 9.39 23.43
N GLN A 565 41.50 8.58 23.55
CA GLN A 565 41.63 7.11 23.46
C GLN A 565 41.25 6.48 22.11
N PHE A 566 40.50 7.15 21.23
CA PHE A 566 40.19 6.60 19.90
C PHE A 566 41.20 6.96 18.80
N ARG A 567 42.16 7.87 19.07
CA ARG A 567 43.23 8.26 18.12
C ARG A 567 44.51 7.41 18.22
N ILE A 568 44.56 6.45 19.17
CA ILE A 568 45.75 5.59 19.40
C ILE A 568 45.61 4.20 18.75
N MET A 569 44.42 3.80 18.29
CA MET A 569 44.17 2.45 17.75
C MET A 569 44.15 2.36 16.20
N SER A 570 44.35 3.46 15.47
CA SER A 570 44.32 3.49 13.99
C SER A 570 45.66 3.87 13.33
N GLY A 571 46.78 3.74 14.04
CA GLY A 571 48.08 4.19 13.54
C GLY A 571 49.24 3.30 13.93
N ARG A 572 49.29 2.05 13.44
CA ARG A 572 50.53 1.26 13.30
C ARG A 572 50.29 0.01 12.44
N HIS A 573 50.45 0.15 11.14
CA HIS A 573 51.13 -0.83 10.28
C HIS A 573 51.29 -0.26 8.86
N HIS A 574 52.39 0.46 8.60
CA HIS A 574 53.34 0.09 7.54
C HIS A 574 54.56 1.02 7.50
N HIS A 575 55.72 0.37 7.31
CA HIS A 575 57.03 0.85 6.85
C HIS A 575 57.89 1.74 7.75
N ARG A 576 58.97 1.14 8.30
CA ARG A 576 60.30 1.08 7.64
C ARG A 576 61.28 0.32 8.54
N ASN A 577 61.92 -0.75 8.04
CA ASN A 577 63.36 -0.70 7.80
C ASN A 577 63.89 -1.90 7.00
N VAL A 578 64.79 -1.52 6.09
CA VAL A 578 65.70 -2.31 5.26
C VAL A 578 66.67 -3.09 6.15
N GLY A 579 67.03 -4.32 5.75
CA GLY A 579 68.16 -5.03 6.37
C GLY A 579 68.29 -6.52 6.05
N MET A 580 68.83 -6.82 4.86
CA MET A 580 69.76 -7.92 4.56
C MET A 580 69.51 -9.40 5.01
N ARG A 581 69.58 -10.25 3.97
CA ARG A 581 70.38 -11.50 3.84
C ARG A 581 69.82 -12.85 4.34
N SER A 582 69.72 -13.71 3.32
CA SER A 582 70.33 -15.06 3.23
C SER A 582 69.50 -16.25 3.69
N GLY A 583 69.29 -17.17 2.75
CA GLY A 583 69.53 -18.59 3.01
C GLY A 583 68.36 -19.53 2.72
N TYR A 584 68.48 -20.18 1.57
CA TYR A 584 67.85 -21.44 1.13
C TYR A 584 66.37 -21.44 0.72
#